data_AF-A0A426QGV0-F1
#
_entry.id   AF-A0A426QGV0-F1
#
_cell.length_a   1.000
_cell.length_b   1.000
_cell.length_c   1.000
_cell.angle_alpha   90.00
_cell.angle_beta   90.00
_cell.angle_gamma   90.00
#
_symmetry.space_group_name_H-M   'P 1'
#
loop_
_entity.id
_entity.type
_entity.pdbx_description
1 polymer ?
#
loop_
_entity_poly.entity_id
_entity_poly.type
_entity_poly.pdbx_seq_one_letter_code
_entity_poly.pdbx_strand_id
1 'polypeptide(L)'
;MNSEPVTALQLERIRPSDLPAPPREALQVVQACSDPAIDNPQLAELIERLPKLSAELLRLSNSSFFALRSQVKSIAHAVSLLGHRNLRNLSLCLAMRDAVREDAIPGLDLAAFWEDALRRGVAARLLAAEVGLDGDEAFTVGLLQDFGLLIGFYLRPDRSHEWACLRPLDPDARLQAERTLFGMTHAQIGQELARQWALPDDLAEVIGLHHAPVMTDLEPHVQSLCRLAQSADWLAAVYTADDSRGVIRRCRELLLAGWGLDTAATDALLERINQVMAEAAQAMNLPIEHQTGLGEIMRAANLRLAEDNLSFQEMTLELERALDERNRFAVELERELTLAREVQCSLMPRREVPRGQVIGVNHSARRLSGDFYDYFPTRNEQVYFAIADVSGKGMNAALLMAKASSLFHCLGKVVLDPSVLLATLNREIAESTIRGMFVTMIIGIYDVHSGQGKLANAGHLPALQAGPDGALREFPAQAPPLGVLPEGRFPAVEFDLTAGELYLFTDGLIEAEVQGAPLELEGLAALIRRERHLELEQRLHRIMGAVIPASGSPRDDLTLLAVDLTTSE
;
A
#
# COMPACT_ATOMS: atom_id res chain seq x y z
N MET A 1 3.41 -15.48 27.56
CA MET A 1 3.40 -16.85 28.09
C MET A 1 2.90 -17.76 26.98
N ASN A 2 3.62 -18.85 26.75
CA ASN A 2 3.73 -19.62 25.50
C ASN A 2 2.43 -19.86 24.72
N SER A 3 2.35 -19.27 23.53
CA SER A 3 1.31 -19.48 22.51
C SER A 3 1.73 -20.61 21.56
N GLU A 4 1.75 -21.85 22.06
CA GLU A 4 1.97 -22.99 21.18
C GLU A 4 0.67 -23.36 20.43
N PRO A 5 0.77 -23.75 19.15
CA PRO A 5 -0.37 -24.22 18.36
C PRO A 5 -0.97 -25.51 18.95
N VAL A 6 -2.25 -25.77 18.68
CA VAL A 6 -2.88 -27.06 18.96
C VAL A 6 -2.16 -28.12 18.14
N THR A 7 -1.53 -29.09 18.81
CA THR A 7 -0.79 -30.17 18.16
C THR A 7 -1.59 -31.47 18.20
N ALA A 8 -1.35 -32.38 17.24
CA ALA A 8 -1.91 -33.74 17.27
C ALA A 8 -1.64 -34.47 18.60
N LEU A 9 -0.46 -34.24 19.20
CA LEU A 9 -0.07 -34.76 20.51
C LEU A 9 -0.91 -34.20 21.68
N GLN A 10 -1.48 -33.00 21.55
CA GLN A 10 -2.43 -32.48 22.54
C GLN A 10 -3.80 -33.16 22.38
N LEU A 11 -4.26 -33.37 21.15
CA LEU A 11 -5.51 -34.09 20.84
C LEU A 11 -5.50 -35.54 21.33
N GLU A 12 -4.37 -36.25 21.22
CA GLU A 12 -4.21 -37.62 21.73
C GLU A 12 -4.17 -37.71 23.27
N ARG A 13 -3.86 -36.62 23.97
CA ARG A 13 -3.68 -36.60 25.43
C ARG A 13 -4.92 -36.12 26.19
N ILE A 14 -5.89 -35.57 25.50
CA ILE A 14 -7.15 -35.13 26.08
C ILE A 14 -8.03 -36.36 26.32
N ARG A 15 -8.49 -36.54 27.56
CA ARG A 15 -9.46 -37.60 27.83
C ARG A 15 -10.82 -37.15 27.31
N PRO A 16 -11.66 -38.04 26.77
CA PRO A 16 -13.03 -37.70 26.39
C PRO A 16 -13.85 -37.06 27.52
N SER A 17 -13.50 -37.33 28.79
CA SER A 17 -14.10 -36.72 29.99
C SER A 17 -13.78 -35.23 30.18
N ASP A 18 -12.71 -34.76 29.54
CA ASP A 18 -12.18 -33.40 29.69
C ASP A 18 -12.71 -32.49 28.58
N LEU A 19 -13.49 -33.01 27.63
CA LEU A 19 -14.14 -32.24 26.57
C LEU A 19 -15.63 -32.08 26.88
N PRO A 20 -16.32 -31.10 26.27
CA PRO A 20 -17.77 -31.12 26.13
C PRO A 20 -18.16 -32.28 25.19
N ALA A 21 -18.05 -33.51 25.70
CA ALA A 21 -18.30 -34.74 24.98
C ALA A 21 -19.72 -35.27 25.29
N PRO A 22 -20.36 -35.95 24.31
CA PRO A 22 -21.62 -36.63 24.54
C PRO A 22 -21.56 -37.55 25.77
N PRO A 23 -22.62 -37.60 26.61
CA PRO A 23 -22.70 -38.54 27.72
C PRO A 23 -22.47 -39.98 27.25
N ARG A 24 -21.80 -40.80 28.07
CA ARG A 24 -21.43 -42.17 27.71
C ARG A 24 -22.66 -43.01 27.35
N GLU A 25 -23.76 -42.80 28.06
CA GLU A 25 -25.03 -43.48 27.83
C GLU A 25 -25.64 -43.12 26.47
N ALA A 26 -25.48 -41.87 26.02
CA ALA A 26 -25.92 -41.44 24.70
C ALA A 26 -25.03 -42.01 23.58
N LEU A 27 -23.71 -42.10 23.79
CA LEU A 27 -22.80 -42.77 22.86
C LEU A 27 -23.12 -44.26 22.73
N GLN A 28 -23.52 -44.92 23.82
CA GLN A 28 -23.98 -46.32 23.78
C GLN A 28 -25.21 -46.48 22.89
N VAL A 29 -26.16 -45.54 22.91
CA VAL A 29 -27.30 -45.53 21.96
C VAL A 29 -26.83 -45.39 20.52
N VAL A 30 -25.94 -44.43 20.24
CA VAL A 30 -25.41 -44.18 18.89
C VAL A 30 -24.68 -45.41 18.34
N GLN A 31 -23.87 -46.07 19.19
CA GLN A 31 -23.16 -47.31 18.85
C GLN A 31 -24.14 -48.47 18.64
N ALA A 32 -25.13 -48.62 19.52
CA ALA A 32 -26.16 -49.64 19.40
C ALA A 32 -26.93 -49.49 18.09
N CYS A 33 -27.31 -48.28 17.68
CA CYS A 33 -27.95 -48.04 16.39
C CYS A 33 -27.07 -48.36 15.17
N SER A 34 -25.76 -48.52 15.35
CA SER A 34 -24.84 -48.92 14.27
C SER A 34 -24.50 -50.41 14.29
N ASP A 35 -24.93 -51.14 15.34
CA ASP A 35 -24.66 -52.56 15.49
C ASP A 35 -25.69 -53.38 14.71
N PRO A 36 -25.29 -54.08 13.62
CA PRO A 36 -26.23 -54.91 12.84
C PRO A 36 -26.78 -56.11 13.63
N ALA A 37 -26.22 -56.43 14.81
CA ALA A 37 -26.70 -57.52 15.65
C ALA A 37 -27.85 -57.13 16.59
N ILE A 38 -28.12 -55.83 16.80
CA ILE A 38 -29.19 -55.40 17.71
C ILE A 38 -30.56 -55.47 17.03
N ASP A 39 -31.57 -56.01 17.72
CA ASP A 39 -32.95 -55.97 17.23
C ASP A 39 -33.71 -54.71 17.67
N ASN A 40 -34.85 -54.44 17.02
CA ASN A 40 -35.66 -53.25 17.33
C ASN A 40 -36.12 -53.20 18.80
N PRO A 41 -36.61 -54.29 19.42
CA PRO A 41 -36.95 -54.31 20.85
C PRO A 41 -35.78 -53.97 21.77
N GLN A 42 -34.60 -54.55 21.54
CA GLN A 42 -33.40 -54.29 22.34
C GLN A 42 -32.97 -52.83 22.25
N LEU A 43 -32.98 -52.25 21.04
CA LEU A 43 -32.66 -50.84 20.86
C LEU A 43 -33.66 -49.92 21.56
N ALA A 44 -34.96 -50.26 21.48
CA ALA A 44 -36.00 -49.49 22.17
C ALA A 44 -35.82 -49.52 23.69
N GLU A 45 -35.54 -50.69 24.27
CA GLU A 45 -35.27 -50.83 25.71
C GLU A 45 -34.06 -50.01 26.16
N LEU A 46 -33.00 -49.98 25.33
CA LEU A 46 -31.78 -49.23 25.63
C LEU A 46 -32.05 -47.72 25.67
N ILE A 47 -32.81 -47.19 24.72
CA ILE A 47 -33.20 -45.78 24.68
C ILE A 47 -34.18 -45.42 25.82
N GLU A 48 -35.14 -46.30 26.13
CA GLU A 48 -36.14 -46.11 27.19
C GLU A 48 -35.52 -45.98 28.59
N ARG A 49 -34.33 -46.56 28.80
CA ARG A 49 -33.54 -46.38 30.04
C ARG A 49 -33.00 -44.96 30.23
N LEU A 50 -33.10 -44.11 29.21
CA LEU A 50 -32.67 -42.71 29.22
C LEU A 50 -33.90 -41.78 29.08
N PRO A 51 -34.59 -41.45 30.19
CA PRO A 51 -35.86 -40.72 30.13
C PRO A 51 -35.77 -39.36 29.42
N LYS A 52 -34.66 -38.65 29.61
CA LYS A 52 -34.41 -37.37 28.92
C LYS A 52 -34.35 -37.57 27.41
N LEU A 53 -33.43 -38.43 26.94
CA LEU A 53 -33.26 -38.72 25.52
C LEU A 53 -34.53 -39.28 24.88
N SER A 54 -35.23 -40.19 25.56
CA SER A 54 -36.51 -40.74 25.10
C SER A 54 -37.57 -39.65 24.88
N ALA A 55 -37.76 -38.77 25.86
CA ALA A 55 -38.73 -37.68 25.74
C ALA A 55 -38.38 -36.72 24.60
N GLU A 56 -37.09 -36.43 24.43
CA GLU A 56 -36.61 -35.55 23.36
C GLU A 56 -36.74 -36.16 21.97
N LEU A 57 -36.39 -37.45 21.80
CA LEU A 57 -36.59 -38.17 20.55
C LEU A 57 -38.06 -38.19 20.17
N LEU A 58 -38.95 -38.54 21.10
CA LEU A 58 -40.40 -38.53 20.84
C LEU A 58 -40.92 -37.14 20.45
N ARG A 59 -40.47 -36.09 21.15
CA ARG A 59 -40.84 -34.70 20.82
C ARG A 59 -40.34 -34.33 19.43
N LEU A 60 -39.08 -34.62 19.13
CA LEU A 60 -38.42 -34.28 17.86
C LEU A 60 -39.06 -35.02 16.69
N SER A 61 -39.30 -36.33 16.82
CA SER A 61 -39.97 -37.14 15.80
C SER A 61 -41.38 -36.65 15.49
N ASN A 62 -42.08 -36.10 16.47
CA ASN A 62 -43.44 -35.55 16.29
C ASN A 62 -43.45 -34.07 15.88
N SER A 63 -42.29 -33.42 15.72
CA SER A 63 -42.24 -32.04 15.25
C SER A 63 -42.62 -31.95 13.78
N SER A 64 -43.22 -30.83 13.38
CA SER A 64 -43.59 -30.56 11.99
C SER A 64 -42.38 -30.57 11.05
N PHE A 65 -41.18 -30.29 11.58
CA PHE A 65 -39.92 -30.28 10.84
C PHE A 65 -39.54 -31.66 10.25
N PHE A 66 -39.80 -32.74 11.00
CA PHE A 66 -39.56 -34.12 10.55
C PHE A 66 -40.75 -34.73 9.78
N ALA A 67 -41.90 -34.04 9.75
CA ALA A 67 -43.04 -34.28 8.86
C ALA A 67 -43.51 -35.74 8.76
N LEU A 68 -43.51 -36.50 9.87
CA LEU A 68 -43.98 -37.88 9.89
C LEU A 68 -45.50 -37.97 9.66
N ARG A 69 -45.93 -38.94 8.83
CA ARG A 69 -47.36 -39.16 8.48
C ARG A 69 -48.22 -39.63 9.66
N SER A 70 -47.60 -40.16 10.71
CA SER A 70 -48.28 -40.69 11.90
C SER A 70 -47.57 -40.25 13.17
N GLN A 71 -48.36 -39.99 14.22
CA GLN A 71 -47.83 -39.61 15.52
C GLN A 71 -47.06 -40.78 16.16
N VAL A 72 -45.81 -40.54 16.53
CA VAL A 72 -44.95 -41.49 17.23
C VAL A 72 -45.31 -41.49 18.71
N LYS A 73 -45.77 -42.64 19.22
CA LYS A 73 -46.35 -42.78 20.57
C LYS A 73 -45.39 -43.43 21.58
N SER A 74 -44.36 -44.10 21.11
CA SER A 74 -43.38 -44.82 21.93
C SER A 74 -42.05 -44.94 21.19
N ILE A 75 -40.98 -45.23 21.92
CA ILE A 75 -39.65 -45.43 21.33
C ILE A 75 -39.65 -46.67 20.44
N ALA A 76 -40.29 -47.77 20.83
CA ALA A 76 -40.46 -48.93 19.96
C ALA A 76 -41.14 -48.60 18.62
N HIS A 77 -42.13 -47.70 18.64
CA HIS A 77 -42.75 -47.19 17.40
C HIS A 77 -41.78 -46.30 16.62
N ALA A 78 -40.99 -45.46 17.30
CA ALA A 78 -39.95 -44.62 16.67
C ALA A 78 -38.88 -45.47 15.96
N VAL A 79 -38.35 -46.51 16.62
CA VAL A 79 -37.37 -47.46 16.06
C VAL A 79 -37.91 -48.13 14.81
N SER A 80 -39.17 -48.54 14.82
CA SER A 80 -39.80 -49.21 13.69
C SER A 80 -40.07 -48.26 12.51
N LEU A 81 -40.37 -46.99 12.78
CA LEU A 81 -40.77 -46.01 11.76
C LEU A 81 -39.59 -45.25 11.15
N LEU A 82 -38.64 -44.82 11.99
CA LEU A 82 -37.47 -44.05 11.60
C LEU A 82 -36.28 -44.93 11.23
N GLY A 83 -36.24 -46.16 11.75
CA GLY A 83 -35.10 -47.04 11.59
C GLY A 83 -33.89 -46.64 12.42
N HIS A 84 -32.88 -47.50 12.44
CA HIS A 84 -31.70 -47.33 13.30
C HIS A 84 -30.85 -46.13 12.87
N ARG A 85 -30.67 -45.90 11.56
CA ARG A 85 -29.85 -44.80 11.04
C ARG A 85 -30.36 -43.42 11.46
N ASN A 86 -31.67 -43.17 11.35
CA ASN A 86 -32.22 -41.86 11.72
C ASN A 86 -32.21 -41.68 13.24
N LEU A 87 -32.50 -42.73 14.01
CA LEU A 87 -32.38 -42.66 15.47
C LEU A 87 -30.96 -42.41 15.95
N ARG A 88 -29.96 -43.04 15.33
CA ARG A 88 -28.53 -42.78 15.57
C ARG A 88 -28.22 -41.30 15.41
N ASN A 89 -28.60 -40.77 14.25
CA ASN A 89 -28.31 -39.42 13.82
C ASN A 89 -28.96 -38.38 14.75
N LEU A 90 -30.25 -38.55 15.08
CA LEU A 90 -30.95 -37.68 16.03
C LEU A 90 -30.39 -37.76 17.45
N SER A 91 -30.06 -38.97 17.91
CA SER A 91 -29.48 -39.18 19.24
C SER A 91 -28.13 -38.48 19.36
N LEU A 92 -27.31 -38.54 18.31
CA LEU A 92 -26.02 -37.86 18.26
C LEU A 92 -26.16 -36.34 18.31
N CYS A 93 -27.06 -35.76 17.50
CA CYS A 93 -27.35 -34.32 17.51
C CYS A 93 -27.79 -33.81 18.88
N LEU A 94 -28.71 -34.52 19.54
CA LEU A 94 -29.20 -34.17 20.88
C LEU A 94 -28.10 -34.30 21.94
N ALA A 95 -27.30 -35.38 21.87
CA ALA A 95 -26.23 -35.60 22.82
C ALA A 95 -25.11 -34.56 22.71
N MET A 96 -24.77 -34.13 21.49
CA MET A 96 -23.81 -33.05 21.25
C MET A 96 -24.30 -31.71 21.76
N ARG A 97 -25.56 -31.36 21.49
CA ARG A 97 -26.19 -30.14 22.00
C ARG A 97 -26.12 -30.09 23.53
N ASP A 98 -26.44 -31.21 24.18
CA ASP A 98 -26.47 -31.30 25.65
C ASP A 98 -25.07 -31.32 26.29
N ALA A 99 -24.04 -31.77 25.55
CA ALA A 99 -22.67 -31.81 26.03
C ALA A 99 -22.05 -30.40 26.17
N VAL A 100 -22.51 -29.44 25.37
CA VAL A 100 -21.98 -28.08 25.30
C VAL A 100 -22.90 -27.14 26.09
N ARG A 101 -22.62 -27.02 27.40
CA ARG A 101 -23.35 -26.09 28.28
C ARG A 101 -22.95 -24.63 28.00
N GLU A 102 -23.80 -23.67 28.37
CA GLU A 102 -23.54 -22.23 28.21
C GLU A 102 -22.21 -21.77 28.83
N ASP A 103 -21.79 -22.41 29.92
CA ASP A 103 -20.57 -22.10 30.66
C ASP A 103 -19.34 -22.93 30.22
N ALA A 104 -19.48 -23.82 29.24
CA ALA A 104 -18.42 -24.76 28.86
C ALA A 104 -17.21 -24.07 28.21
N ILE A 105 -17.42 -22.97 27.49
CA ILE A 105 -16.36 -22.23 26.77
C ILE A 105 -16.51 -20.73 27.07
N PRO A 106 -15.83 -20.20 28.09
CA PRO A 106 -15.93 -18.79 28.45
C PRO A 106 -15.58 -17.86 27.27
N GLY A 107 -16.43 -16.85 27.05
CA GLY A 107 -16.22 -15.82 26.02
C GLY A 107 -16.63 -16.22 24.60
N LEU A 108 -17.12 -17.43 24.38
CA LEU A 108 -17.70 -17.85 23.11
C LEU A 108 -19.20 -17.54 23.08
N ASP A 109 -19.68 -16.90 22.01
CA ASP A 109 -21.10 -16.77 21.76
C ASP A 109 -21.67 -18.10 21.22
N LEU A 110 -22.10 -18.95 22.15
CA LEU A 110 -22.67 -20.26 21.83
C LEU A 110 -24.01 -20.17 21.10
N ALA A 111 -24.80 -19.12 21.34
CA ALA A 111 -26.06 -18.92 20.63
C ALA A 111 -25.80 -18.67 19.14
N ALA A 112 -24.83 -17.80 18.82
CA ALA A 112 -24.37 -17.57 17.45
C ALA A 112 -23.81 -18.84 16.79
N PHE A 113 -23.00 -19.62 17.52
CA PHE A 113 -22.47 -20.89 17.00
C PHE A 113 -23.58 -21.88 16.65
N TRP A 114 -24.55 -22.08 17.56
CA TRP A 114 -25.66 -23.00 17.35
C TRP A 114 -26.61 -22.54 16.25
N GLU A 115 -26.79 -21.23 16.08
CA GLU A 115 -27.52 -20.66 14.95
C GLU A 115 -26.88 -21.07 13.62
N ASP A 116 -25.56 -20.94 13.49
CA ASP A 116 -24.83 -21.28 12.26
C ASP A 116 -24.80 -22.79 12.00
N ALA A 117 -24.61 -23.59 13.06
CA ALA A 117 -24.69 -25.05 12.99
C ALA A 117 -26.07 -25.51 12.52
N LEU A 118 -27.14 -24.95 13.10
CA LEU A 118 -28.51 -25.27 12.70
C LEU A 118 -28.77 -24.84 11.25
N ARG A 119 -28.28 -23.66 10.85
CA ARG A 119 -28.43 -23.15 9.48
C ARG A 119 -27.78 -24.06 8.45
N ARG A 120 -26.57 -24.57 8.72
CA ARG A 120 -25.93 -25.60 7.90
C ARG A 120 -26.74 -26.88 7.85
N GLY A 121 -27.26 -27.36 8.98
CA GLY A 121 -28.14 -28.54 9.03
C GLY A 121 -29.40 -28.37 8.17
N VAL A 122 -30.07 -27.21 8.27
CA VAL A 122 -31.26 -26.89 7.45
C VAL A 122 -30.89 -26.77 5.97
N ALA A 123 -29.78 -26.10 5.64
CA ALA A 123 -29.30 -25.97 4.27
C ALA A 123 -28.98 -27.34 3.65
N ALA A 124 -28.28 -28.19 4.39
CA ALA A 124 -27.94 -29.56 4.01
C ALA A 124 -29.20 -30.40 3.73
N ARG A 125 -30.19 -30.35 4.64
CA ARG A 125 -31.48 -31.06 4.49
C ARG A 125 -32.26 -30.60 3.27
N LEU A 126 -32.38 -29.29 3.05
CA LEU A 126 -33.12 -28.73 1.93
C LEU A 126 -32.42 -29.04 0.60
N LEU A 127 -31.09 -28.96 0.56
CA LEU A 127 -30.31 -29.36 -0.61
C LEU A 127 -30.48 -30.85 -0.91
N ALA A 128 -30.43 -31.72 0.11
CA ALA A 128 -30.65 -33.16 -0.04
C ALA A 128 -31.98 -33.48 -0.74
N ALA A 129 -33.04 -32.73 -0.42
CA ALA A 129 -34.35 -32.89 -1.04
C ALA A 129 -34.35 -32.56 -2.54
N GLU A 130 -33.53 -31.59 -2.98
CA GLU A 130 -33.39 -31.22 -4.40
C GLU A 130 -32.58 -32.26 -5.19
N VAL A 131 -31.62 -32.93 -4.54
CA VAL A 131 -30.67 -33.84 -5.20
C VAL A 131 -30.96 -35.33 -4.97
N GLY A 132 -32.03 -35.65 -4.23
CA GLY A 132 -32.47 -37.02 -3.97
C GLY A 132 -31.66 -37.79 -2.93
N LEU A 133 -31.05 -37.09 -1.97
CA LEU A 133 -30.37 -37.69 -0.81
C LEU A 133 -31.26 -37.74 0.43
N ASP A 134 -30.87 -38.53 1.42
CA ASP A 134 -31.58 -38.61 2.70
C ASP A 134 -31.44 -37.29 3.49
N GLY A 135 -32.57 -36.63 3.75
CA GLY A 135 -32.60 -35.33 4.41
C GLY A 135 -32.25 -35.36 5.90
N ASP A 136 -32.50 -36.47 6.60
CA ASP A 136 -32.22 -36.60 8.04
C ASP A 136 -30.72 -36.83 8.28
N GLU A 137 -30.09 -37.62 7.40
CA GLU A 137 -28.64 -37.77 7.36
C GLU A 137 -27.95 -36.47 6.97
N ALA A 138 -28.40 -35.81 5.89
CA ALA A 138 -27.86 -34.53 5.47
C ALA A 138 -27.95 -33.47 6.57
N PHE A 139 -29.08 -33.40 7.27
CA PHE A 139 -29.25 -32.50 8.42
C PHE A 139 -28.19 -32.73 9.50
N THR A 140 -27.92 -33.99 9.83
CA THR A 140 -26.96 -34.39 10.87
C THR A 140 -25.54 -34.04 10.47
N VAL A 141 -25.17 -34.30 9.23
CA VAL A 141 -23.88 -33.91 8.65
C VAL A 141 -23.70 -32.39 8.76
N GLY A 142 -24.67 -31.60 8.28
CA GLY A 142 -24.60 -30.13 8.30
C GLY A 142 -24.56 -29.54 9.71
N LEU A 143 -25.27 -30.16 10.67
CA LEU A 143 -25.26 -29.71 12.06
C LEU A 143 -23.91 -29.97 12.75
N LEU A 144 -23.27 -31.10 12.44
CA LEU A 144 -22.09 -31.57 13.16
C LEU A 144 -20.75 -31.21 12.50
N GLN A 145 -20.70 -30.89 11.20
CA GLN A 145 -19.45 -30.69 10.47
C GLN A 145 -18.45 -29.70 11.10
N ASP A 146 -18.95 -28.67 11.81
CA ASP A 146 -18.13 -27.60 12.40
C ASP A 146 -17.85 -27.79 13.90
N PHE A 147 -18.20 -28.94 14.51
CA PHE A 147 -18.05 -29.12 15.96
C PHE A 147 -16.59 -29.00 16.44
N GLY A 148 -15.62 -29.25 15.54
CA GLY A 148 -14.20 -29.06 15.84
C GLY A 148 -13.83 -27.62 16.25
N LEU A 149 -14.61 -26.62 15.86
CA LEU A 149 -14.44 -25.23 16.30
C LEU A 149 -14.66 -25.08 17.80
N LEU A 150 -15.72 -25.70 18.35
CA LEU A 150 -15.99 -25.68 19.79
C LEU A 150 -14.81 -26.21 20.57
N ILE A 151 -14.18 -27.27 20.04
CA ILE A 151 -13.07 -27.92 20.72
C ILE A 151 -11.80 -27.09 20.56
N GLY A 152 -11.57 -26.47 19.40
CA GLY A 152 -10.50 -25.49 19.22
C GLY A 152 -10.57 -24.36 20.26
N PHE A 153 -11.76 -23.79 20.48
CA PHE A 153 -11.98 -22.75 21.51
C PHE A 153 -11.94 -23.29 22.94
N TYR A 154 -12.38 -24.52 23.19
CA TYR A 154 -12.24 -25.17 24.49
C TYR A 154 -10.76 -25.32 24.87
N LEU A 155 -9.91 -25.69 23.91
CA LEU A 155 -8.47 -25.82 24.11
C LEU A 155 -7.74 -24.47 24.16
N ARG A 156 -8.32 -23.42 23.57
CA ARG A 156 -7.80 -22.05 23.59
C ARG A 156 -8.87 -21.04 24.00
N PRO A 157 -9.30 -21.04 25.28
CA PRO A 157 -10.33 -20.11 25.75
C PRO A 157 -9.90 -18.64 25.67
N ASP A 158 -8.58 -18.37 25.65
CA ASP A 158 -8.02 -17.03 25.42
C ASP A 158 -8.41 -16.45 24.05
N ARG A 159 -8.81 -17.31 23.11
CA ARG A 159 -9.18 -16.96 21.74
C ARG A 159 -10.66 -17.05 21.45
N SER A 160 -11.52 -17.36 22.42
CA SER A 160 -12.97 -17.50 22.18
C SER A 160 -13.64 -16.25 21.60
N HIS A 161 -13.10 -15.05 21.89
CA HIS A 161 -13.57 -13.79 21.32
C HIS A 161 -13.33 -13.65 19.81
N GLU A 162 -12.40 -14.41 19.24
CA GLU A 162 -12.07 -14.41 17.81
C GLU A 162 -13.22 -15.01 16.97
N TRP A 163 -14.17 -15.72 17.60
CA TRP A 163 -15.36 -16.22 16.91
C TRP A 163 -16.14 -15.10 16.22
N ALA A 164 -16.23 -13.91 16.84
CA ALA A 164 -16.89 -12.75 16.23
C ALA A 164 -16.22 -12.29 14.93
N CYS A 165 -14.91 -12.55 14.77
CA CYS A 165 -14.14 -12.25 13.57
C CYS A 165 -14.12 -13.40 12.57
N LEU A 166 -14.23 -14.66 13.02
CA LEU A 166 -14.27 -15.85 12.16
C LEU A 166 -15.65 -16.10 11.53
N ARG A 167 -16.72 -15.82 12.28
CA ARG A 167 -18.12 -16.02 11.86
C ARG A 167 -18.51 -15.31 10.55
N PRO A 168 -18.09 -14.05 10.27
CA PRO A 168 -18.42 -13.34 9.05
C PRO A 168 -17.49 -13.65 7.87
N LEU A 169 -16.53 -14.56 8.02
CA LEU A 169 -15.68 -15.00 6.91
C LEU A 169 -16.40 -16.04 6.06
N ASP A 170 -16.10 -16.05 4.76
CA ASP A 170 -16.47 -17.18 3.91
C ASP A 170 -15.75 -18.48 4.35
N PRO A 171 -16.27 -19.67 3.99
CA PRO A 171 -15.70 -20.95 4.42
C PRO A 171 -14.20 -21.13 4.16
N ASP A 172 -13.70 -20.67 3.00
CA ASP A 172 -12.29 -20.84 2.64
C ASP A 172 -11.39 -19.89 3.46
N ALA A 173 -11.81 -18.64 3.63
CA ALA A 173 -11.13 -17.67 4.47
C ALA A 173 -11.13 -18.09 5.95
N ARG A 174 -12.24 -18.64 6.44
CA ARG A 174 -12.38 -19.17 7.80
C ARG A 174 -11.38 -20.31 8.04
N LEU A 175 -11.31 -21.27 7.12
CA LEU A 175 -10.37 -22.39 7.19
C LEU A 175 -8.90 -21.93 7.27
N GLN A 176 -8.55 -20.88 6.53
CA GLN A 176 -7.20 -20.33 6.55
C GLN A 176 -6.90 -19.56 7.86
N ALA A 177 -7.88 -18.84 8.39
CA ALA A 177 -7.76 -18.15 9.67
C ALA A 177 -7.61 -19.14 10.83
N GLU A 178 -8.35 -20.26 10.83
CA GLU A 178 -8.21 -21.34 11.82
C GLU A 178 -6.81 -21.92 11.89
N ARG A 179 -6.16 -22.16 10.74
CA ARG A 179 -4.75 -22.62 10.70
C ARG A 179 -3.81 -21.65 11.40
N THR A 180 -4.09 -20.35 11.30
CA THR A 180 -3.28 -19.32 11.95
C THR A 180 -3.58 -19.27 13.45
N LEU A 181 -4.84 -19.45 13.84
CA LEU A 181 -5.30 -19.33 15.22
C LEU A 181 -4.97 -20.57 16.07
N PHE A 182 -5.27 -21.76 15.54
CA PHE A 182 -5.16 -23.03 16.24
C PHE A 182 -3.99 -23.89 15.75
N GLY A 183 -3.44 -23.66 14.56
CA GLY A 183 -2.45 -24.55 13.93
C GLY A 183 -3.06 -25.77 13.23
N MET A 184 -4.36 -25.98 13.36
CA MET A 184 -5.16 -27.04 12.73
C MET A 184 -6.51 -26.46 12.31
N THR A 185 -7.21 -27.14 11.41
CA THR A 185 -8.57 -26.76 11.02
C THR A 185 -9.62 -27.47 11.88
N HIS A 186 -10.82 -26.91 11.95
CA HIS A 186 -11.95 -27.55 12.65
C HIS A 186 -12.27 -28.93 12.06
N ALA A 187 -12.12 -29.10 10.74
CA ALA A 187 -12.35 -30.40 10.09
C ALA A 187 -11.37 -31.47 10.61
N GLN A 188 -10.09 -31.12 10.77
CA GLN A 188 -9.07 -32.03 11.31
C GLN A 188 -9.34 -32.36 12.78
N ILE A 189 -9.65 -31.35 13.59
CA ILE A 189 -9.98 -31.54 15.02
C ILE A 189 -11.25 -32.41 15.15
N GLY A 190 -12.28 -32.11 14.36
CA GLY A 190 -13.55 -32.83 14.38
C GLY A 190 -13.42 -34.28 13.94
N GLN A 191 -12.64 -34.57 12.90
CA GLN A 191 -12.41 -35.95 12.45
C GLN A 191 -11.73 -36.81 13.53
N GLU A 192 -10.69 -36.27 14.16
CA GLU A 192 -9.96 -36.98 15.20
C GLU A 192 -10.88 -37.30 16.39
N LEU A 193 -11.69 -36.33 16.80
CA LEU A 193 -12.64 -36.52 17.90
C LEU A 193 -13.77 -37.47 17.55
N ALA A 194 -14.28 -37.43 16.32
CA ALA A 194 -15.28 -38.38 15.86
C ALA A 194 -14.76 -39.82 15.96
N ARG A 195 -13.49 -40.07 15.64
CA ARG A 195 -12.83 -41.37 15.82
C ARG A 195 -12.65 -41.74 17.29
N GLN A 196 -12.22 -40.80 18.12
CA GLN A 196 -12.06 -41.04 19.57
C GLN A 196 -13.38 -41.37 20.26
N TRP A 197 -14.49 -40.78 19.81
CA TRP A 197 -15.83 -41.09 20.30
C TRP A 197 -16.44 -42.34 19.66
N ALA A 198 -15.70 -43.02 18.77
CA ALA A 198 -16.16 -44.18 18.01
C ALA A 198 -17.51 -43.91 17.32
N LEU A 199 -17.61 -42.74 16.69
CA LEU A 199 -18.70 -42.42 15.78
C LEU A 199 -18.57 -43.24 14.49
N PRO A 200 -19.67 -43.41 13.72
CA PRO A 200 -19.62 -44.09 12.43
C PRO A 200 -18.54 -43.52 11.50
N ASP A 201 -17.81 -44.41 10.81
CA ASP A 201 -16.67 -44.03 9.96
C ASP A 201 -17.08 -43.10 8.82
N ASP A 202 -18.26 -43.31 8.23
CA ASP A 202 -18.84 -42.46 7.19
C ASP A 202 -19.00 -41.01 7.68
N LEU A 203 -19.51 -40.82 8.90
CA LEU A 203 -19.67 -39.49 9.50
C LEU A 203 -18.31 -38.85 9.84
N ALA A 204 -17.37 -39.62 10.39
CA ALA A 204 -16.03 -39.11 10.72
C ALA A 204 -15.24 -38.68 9.47
N GLU A 205 -15.41 -39.40 8.36
CA GLU A 205 -14.85 -39.03 7.06
C GLU A 205 -15.45 -37.73 6.53
N VAL A 206 -16.77 -37.60 6.54
CA VAL A 206 -17.44 -36.37 6.06
C VAL A 206 -17.01 -35.16 6.87
N ILE A 207 -16.95 -35.26 8.20
CA ILE A 207 -16.49 -34.16 9.07
C ILE A 207 -15.05 -33.76 8.74
N GLY A 208 -14.16 -34.72 8.46
CA GLY A 208 -12.76 -34.41 8.13
C GLY A 208 -12.52 -33.88 6.73
N LEU A 209 -13.38 -34.23 5.78
CA LEU A 209 -13.11 -34.06 4.34
C LEU A 209 -14.08 -33.11 3.63
N HIS A 210 -15.02 -32.47 4.34
CA HIS A 210 -15.99 -31.56 3.70
C HIS A 210 -15.38 -30.29 3.08
N HIS A 211 -14.16 -29.88 3.47
CA HIS A 211 -13.40 -28.83 2.79
C HIS A 211 -12.40 -29.35 1.75
N ALA A 212 -12.19 -30.67 1.69
CA ALA A 212 -11.23 -31.28 0.79
C ALA A 212 -11.79 -31.37 -0.64
N PRO A 213 -10.92 -31.32 -1.68
CA PRO A 213 -11.35 -31.68 -3.02
C PRO A 213 -11.88 -33.11 -3.04
N VAL A 214 -12.84 -33.38 -3.94
CA VAL A 214 -13.48 -34.70 -4.06
C VAL A 214 -12.42 -35.78 -4.25
N MET A 215 -12.31 -36.69 -3.29
CA MET A 215 -11.40 -37.83 -3.34
C MET A 215 -12.08 -39.01 -4.05
N THR A 216 -11.39 -39.60 -5.02
CA THR A 216 -11.92 -40.72 -5.83
C THR A 216 -11.99 -42.04 -5.08
N ASP A 217 -11.23 -42.16 -3.98
CA ASP A 217 -11.01 -43.44 -3.29
C ASP A 217 -12.06 -43.72 -2.20
N LEU A 218 -12.94 -42.75 -1.91
CA LEU A 218 -14.03 -42.88 -0.94
C LEU A 218 -15.26 -43.55 -1.55
N GLU A 219 -16.14 -44.10 -0.71
CA GLU A 219 -17.42 -44.61 -1.18
C GLU A 219 -18.27 -43.50 -1.84
N PRO A 220 -19.00 -43.77 -2.94
CA PRO A 220 -19.77 -42.76 -3.65
C PRO A 220 -20.79 -41.99 -2.78
N HIS A 221 -21.33 -42.66 -1.76
CA HIS A 221 -22.23 -42.06 -0.78
C HIS A 221 -21.51 -40.99 0.06
N VAL A 222 -20.35 -41.33 0.62
CA VAL A 222 -19.51 -40.42 1.42
C VAL A 222 -19.06 -39.23 0.58
N GLN A 223 -18.65 -39.44 -0.67
CA GLN A 223 -18.29 -38.34 -1.58
C GLN A 223 -19.44 -37.35 -1.79
N SER A 224 -20.67 -37.86 -1.90
CA SER A 224 -21.87 -37.04 -2.06
C SER A 224 -22.18 -36.26 -0.79
N LEU A 225 -22.03 -36.87 0.39
CA LEU A 225 -22.18 -36.19 1.67
C LEU A 225 -21.10 -35.12 1.90
N CYS A 226 -19.84 -35.34 1.51
CA CYS A 226 -18.79 -34.32 1.59
C CYS A 226 -19.13 -33.09 0.71
N ARG A 227 -19.55 -33.32 -0.54
CA ARG A 227 -20.00 -32.22 -1.43
C ARG A 227 -21.20 -31.48 -0.86
N LEU A 228 -22.12 -32.22 -0.23
CA LEU A 228 -23.31 -31.65 0.36
C LEU A 228 -22.97 -30.79 1.59
N ALA A 229 -22.10 -31.29 2.46
CA ALA A 229 -21.56 -30.56 3.61
C ALA A 229 -20.87 -29.25 3.19
N GLN A 230 -20.04 -29.32 2.16
CA GLN A 230 -19.39 -28.14 1.58
C GLN A 230 -20.43 -27.13 1.07
N SER A 231 -21.42 -27.60 0.31
CA SER A 231 -22.48 -26.75 -0.24
C SER A 231 -23.30 -26.09 0.88
N ALA A 232 -23.61 -26.85 1.94
CA ALA A 232 -24.37 -26.37 3.09
C ALA A 232 -23.62 -25.30 3.87
N ASP A 233 -22.29 -25.39 3.98
CA ASP A 233 -21.47 -24.36 4.64
C ASP A 233 -21.52 -23.04 3.87
N TRP A 234 -21.35 -23.10 2.54
CA TRP A 234 -21.46 -21.92 1.67
C TRP A 234 -22.86 -21.31 1.69
N LEU A 235 -23.92 -22.13 1.64
CA LEU A 235 -25.31 -21.66 1.75
C LEU A 235 -25.58 -20.97 3.10
N ALA A 236 -25.05 -21.51 4.19
CA ALA A 236 -25.19 -20.90 5.51
C ALA A 236 -24.40 -19.59 5.66
N ALA A 237 -23.20 -19.52 5.08
CA ALA A 237 -22.33 -18.35 5.15
C ALA A 237 -22.95 -17.09 4.50
N VAL A 238 -23.92 -17.24 3.58
CA VAL A 238 -24.67 -16.11 2.98
C VAL A 238 -25.29 -15.20 4.05
N TYR A 239 -25.66 -15.76 5.21
CA TYR A 239 -26.40 -15.05 6.25
C TYR A 239 -25.52 -14.31 7.26
N THR A 240 -24.24 -14.66 7.32
CA THR A 240 -23.29 -14.11 8.30
C THR A 240 -22.14 -13.38 7.65
N ALA A 241 -21.81 -13.67 6.38
CA ALA A 241 -20.62 -13.14 5.74
C ALA A 241 -20.70 -11.64 5.42
N ASP A 242 -19.59 -10.93 5.66
CA ASP A 242 -19.45 -9.51 5.33
C ASP A 242 -19.63 -9.25 3.83
N ASP A 243 -19.05 -10.12 2.98
CA ASP A 243 -19.26 -10.13 1.53
C ASP A 243 -20.34 -11.14 1.12
N SER A 244 -21.59 -10.90 1.54
CA SER A 244 -22.70 -11.80 1.20
C SER A 244 -22.89 -11.95 -0.32
N ARG A 245 -22.52 -10.94 -1.13
CA ARG A 245 -22.61 -11.00 -2.60
C ARG A 245 -21.59 -11.95 -3.20
N GLY A 246 -20.33 -11.87 -2.76
CA GLY A 246 -19.27 -12.78 -3.15
C GLY A 246 -19.61 -14.22 -2.79
N VAL A 247 -20.13 -14.43 -1.59
CA VAL A 247 -20.58 -15.75 -1.12
C VAL A 247 -21.76 -16.27 -1.96
N ILE A 248 -22.80 -15.47 -2.24
CA ILE A 248 -23.92 -15.89 -3.11
C ILE A 248 -23.44 -16.29 -4.51
N ARG A 249 -22.50 -15.53 -5.10
CA ARG A 249 -21.92 -15.87 -6.40
C ARG A 249 -21.21 -17.23 -6.33
N ARG A 250 -20.40 -17.45 -5.29
CA ARG A 250 -19.68 -18.70 -5.10
C ARG A 250 -20.62 -19.89 -4.84
N CYS A 251 -21.68 -19.70 -4.06
CA CYS A 251 -22.74 -20.70 -3.88
C CYS A 251 -23.33 -21.13 -5.22
N ARG A 252 -23.74 -20.18 -6.07
CA ARG A 252 -24.32 -20.47 -7.39
C ARG A 252 -23.35 -21.25 -8.27
N GLU A 253 -22.07 -20.89 -8.28
CA GLU A 253 -21.03 -21.62 -9.02
C GLU A 253 -20.86 -23.06 -8.49
N LEU A 254 -20.83 -23.22 -7.17
CA LEU A 254 -20.61 -24.50 -6.50
C LEU A 254 -21.80 -25.45 -6.69
N LEU A 255 -23.03 -24.95 -6.51
CA LEU A 255 -24.25 -25.74 -6.69
C LEU A 255 -24.48 -26.13 -8.16
N LEU A 256 -24.16 -25.24 -9.10
CA LEU A 256 -24.23 -25.56 -10.53
C LEU A 256 -23.22 -26.65 -10.91
N ALA A 257 -21.96 -26.51 -10.46
CA ALA A 257 -20.90 -27.47 -10.79
C ALA A 257 -21.08 -28.83 -10.09
N GLY A 258 -21.53 -28.83 -8.83
CA GLY A 258 -21.66 -30.04 -8.01
C GLY A 258 -22.97 -30.79 -8.21
N TRP A 259 -24.07 -30.08 -8.45
CA TRP A 259 -25.42 -30.63 -8.43
C TRP A 259 -26.27 -30.28 -9.66
N GLY A 260 -25.75 -29.43 -10.57
CA GLY A 260 -26.50 -28.97 -11.75
C GLY A 260 -27.64 -28.00 -11.43
N LEU A 261 -27.66 -27.43 -10.22
CA LEU A 261 -28.69 -26.47 -9.81
C LEU A 261 -28.38 -25.09 -10.38
N ASP A 262 -29.34 -24.51 -11.09
CA ASP A 262 -29.18 -23.18 -11.67
C ASP A 262 -29.29 -22.07 -10.61
N THR A 263 -29.11 -20.84 -11.07
CA THR A 263 -29.18 -19.65 -10.22
C THR A 263 -30.56 -19.47 -9.57
N ALA A 264 -31.65 -19.83 -10.25
CA ALA A 264 -33.01 -19.64 -9.74
C ALA A 264 -33.32 -20.67 -8.65
N ALA A 265 -32.92 -21.94 -8.85
CA ALA A 265 -33.03 -22.99 -7.86
C ALA A 265 -32.21 -22.68 -6.59
N THR A 266 -31.00 -22.14 -6.78
CA THR A 266 -30.13 -21.73 -5.65
C THR A 266 -30.76 -20.59 -4.85
N ASP A 267 -31.31 -19.58 -5.52
CA ASP A 267 -31.97 -18.44 -4.84
C ASP A 267 -33.23 -18.88 -4.08
N ALA A 268 -34.03 -19.77 -4.68
CA ALA A 268 -35.19 -20.36 -4.00
C ALA A 268 -34.80 -21.21 -2.78
N LEU A 269 -33.67 -21.90 -2.84
CA LEU A 269 -33.13 -22.67 -1.72
C LEU A 269 -32.72 -21.75 -0.55
N LEU A 270 -32.04 -20.64 -0.83
CA LEU A 270 -31.68 -19.63 0.18
C LEU A 270 -32.95 -19.06 0.84
N GLU A 271 -33.95 -18.64 0.08
CA GLU A 271 -35.20 -18.14 0.67
C GLU A 271 -35.87 -19.18 1.59
N ARG A 272 -35.89 -20.46 1.19
CA ARG A 272 -36.46 -21.55 1.98
C ARG A 272 -35.68 -21.84 3.26
N ILE A 273 -34.35 -21.76 3.25
CA ILE A 273 -33.52 -21.93 4.46
C ILE A 273 -34.04 -21.00 5.55
N ASN A 274 -34.16 -19.71 5.26
CA ASN A 274 -34.61 -18.72 6.25
C ASN A 274 -36.02 -19.00 6.78
N GLN A 275 -36.93 -19.54 5.95
CA GLN A 275 -38.30 -19.86 6.36
C GLN A 275 -38.37 -21.05 7.33
N VAL A 276 -37.50 -22.04 7.15
CA VAL A 276 -37.50 -23.29 7.93
C VAL A 276 -36.69 -23.16 9.22
N MET A 277 -35.79 -22.20 9.31
CA MET A 277 -34.90 -22.01 10.46
C MET A 277 -35.62 -21.86 11.80
N ALA A 278 -36.73 -21.10 11.86
CA ALA A 278 -37.49 -20.91 13.10
C ALA A 278 -38.12 -22.22 13.61
N GLU A 279 -38.67 -23.02 12.69
CA GLU A 279 -39.25 -24.32 13.00
C GLU A 279 -38.20 -25.32 13.47
N ALA A 280 -37.04 -25.36 12.79
CA ALA A 280 -35.91 -26.20 13.15
C ALA A 280 -35.34 -25.85 14.54
N ALA A 281 -35.26 -24.55 14.88
CA ALA A 281 -34.76 -24.08 16.17
C ALA A 281 -35.69 -24.51 17.32
N GLN A 282 -37.01 -24.40 17.12
CA GLN A 282 -38.00 -24.88 18.07
C GLN A 282 -37.94 -26.40 18.24
N ALA A 283 -37.81 -27.15 17.15
CA ALA A 283 -37.71 -28.61 17.19
C ALA A 283 -36.48 -29.07 17.98
N MET A 284 -35.33 -28.45 17.73
CA MET A 284 -34.05 -28.75 18.39
C MET A 284 -33.91 -28.09 19.77
N ASN A 285 -34.89 -27.30 20.23
CA ASN A 285 -34.85 -26.54 21.49
C ASN A 285 -33.58 -25.70 21.64
N LEU A 286 -33.20 -24.97 20.59
CA LEU A 286 -32.03 -24.07 20.57
C LEU A 286 -32.47 -22.62 20.84
N PRO A 287 -31.74 -21.85 21.67
CA PRO A 287 -32.08 -20.47 22.01
C PRO A 287 -31.72 -19.51 20.87
N ILE A 288 -32.50 -19.50 19.79
CA ILE A 288 -32.28 -18.64 18.61
C ILE A 288 -33.43 -17.64 18.53
N GLU A 289 -33.16 -16.38 18.90
CA GLU A 289 -34.21 -15.35 19.05
C GLU A 289 -34.45 -14.49 17.81
N HIS A 290 -33.42 -14.22 17.00
CA HIS A 290 -33.53 -13.34 15.83
C HIS A 290 -32.83 -13.95 14.62
N GLN A 291 -33.55 -14.05 13.50
CA GLN A 291 -33.02 -14.58 12.24
C GLN A 291 -33.12 -13.47 11.19
N THR A 292 -31.97 -12.96 10.78
CA THR A 292 -31.90 -11.93 9.75
C THR A 292 -32.28 -12.53 8.40
N GLY A 293 -33.33 -12.00 7.78
CA GLY A 293 -33.77 -12.48 6.47
C GLY A 293 -32.81 -12.08 5.35
N LEU A 294 -32.73 -12.89 4.28
CA LEU A 294 -31.89 -12.59 3.11
C LEU A 294 -32.18 -11.19 2.52
N GLY A 295 -33.46 -10.77 2.50
CA GLY A 295 -33.85 -9.44 2.03
C GLY A 295 -33.31 -8.29 2.88
N GLU A 296 -33.18 -8.47 4.19
CA GLU A 296 -32.61 -7.46 5.09
C GLU A 296 -31.10 -7.34 4.91
N ILE A 297 -30.41 -8.47 4.76
CA ILE A 297 -28.97 -8.53 4.48
C ILE A 297 -28.66 -7.80 3.17
N MET A 298 -29.40 -8.12 2.10
CA MET A 298 -29.23 -7.47 0.81
C MET A 298 -29.55 -5.97 0.88
N ARG A 299 -30.56 -5.56 1.65
CA ARG A 299 -30.88 -4.13 1.86
C ARG A 299 -29.75 -3.42 2.60
N ALA A 300 -29.20 -4.02 3.65
CA ALA A 300 -28.07 -3.47 4.41
C ALA A 300 -26.83 -3.31 3.53
N ALA A 301 -26.48 -4.35 2.75
CA ALA A 301 -25.36 -4.30 1.80
C ALA A 301 -25.56 -3.22 0.72
N ASN A 302 -26.77 -3.07 0.19
CA ASN A 302 -27.09 -2.04 -0.80
C ASN A 302 -27.03 -0.62 -0.23
N LEU A 303 -27.53 -0.42 1.00
CA LEU A 303 -27.44 0.86 1.70
C LEU A 303 -25.97 1.24 1.94
N ARG A 304 -25.17 0.28 2.43
CA ARG A 304 -23.74 0.52 2.66
C ARG A 304 -23.01 0.92 1.38
N LEU A 305 -23.27 0.22 0.28
CA LEU A 305 -22.70 0.57 -1.01
C LEU A 305 -23.11 1.97 -1.49
N ALA A 306 -24.34 2.40 -1.21
CA ALA A 306 -24.82 3.73 -1.57
C ALA A 306 -24.11 4.83 -0.74
N GLU A 307 -23.92 4.59 0.56
CA GLU A 307 -23.16 5.48 1.45
C GLU A 307 -21.70 5.63 0.99
N ASP A 308 -21.04 4.51 0.71
CA ASP A 308 -19.64 4.51 0.25
C ASP A 308 -19.51 5.25 -1.08
N ASN A 309 -20.40 4.99 -2.05
CA ASN A 309 -20.40 5.68 -3.34
C ASN A 309 -20.60 7.19 -3.20
N LEU A 310 -21.48 7.64 -2.29
CA LEU A 310 -21.68 9.06 -2.03
C LEU A 310 -20.41 9.68 -1.45
N SER A 311 -19.78 9.02 -0.47
CA SER A 311 -18.52 9.48 0.13
C SER A 311 -17.39 9.57 -0.91
N PHE A 312 -17.28 8.58 -1.81
CA PHE A 312 -16.30 8.62 -2.90
C PHE A 312 -16.53 9.80 -3.85
N GLN A 313 -17.80 10.12 -4.17
CA GLN A 313 -18.13 11.29 -5.00
C GLN A 313 -17.76 12.60 -4.32
N GLU A 314 -18.01 12.73 -3.02
CA GLU A 314 -17.62 13.91 -2.23
C GLU A 314 -16.10 14.13 -2.23
N MET A 315 -15.32 13.09 -1.93
CA MET A 315 -13.85 13.16 -1.95
C MET A 315 -13.30 13.51 -3.34
N THR A 316 -13.92 12.98 -4.40
CA THR A 316 -13.51 13.27 -5.79
C THR A 316 -13.69 14.75 -6.09
N LEU A 317 -14.81 15.35 -5.71
CA LEU A 317 -15.08 16.77 -5.90
C LEU A 317 -14.11 17.67 -5.09
N GLU A 318 -13.78 17.28 -3.86
CA GLU A 318 -12.78 18.00 -3.05
C GLU A 318 -11.39 17.96 -3.69
N LEU A 319 -10.99 16.80 -4.21
CA LEU A 319 -9.71 16.64 -4.90
C LEU A 319 -9.64 17.49 -6.17
N GLU A 320 -10.69 17.49 -6.99
CA GLU A 320 -10.77 18.33 -8.19
C GLU A 320 -10.62 19.82 -7.86
N ARG A 321 -11.32 20.31 -6.82
CA ARG A 321 -11.19 21.70 -6.36
C ARG A 321 -9.77 22.03 -5.90
N ALA A 322 -9.14 21.15 -5.13
CA ALA A 322 -7.77 21.35 -4.65
C ALA A 322 -6.76 21.40 -5.83
N LEU A 323 -6.95 20.56 -6.84
CA LEU A 323 -6.12 20.58 -8.04
C LEU A 323 -6.29 21.87 -8.84
N ASP A 324 -7.52 22.35 -9.01
CA ASP A 324 -7.81 23.60 -9.70
C ASP A 324 -7.25 24.82 -8.97
N GLU A 325 -7.30 24.84 -7.64
CA GLU A 325 -6.65 25.89 -6.84
C GLU A 325 -5.13 25.85 -6.99
N ARG A 326 -4.50 24.66 -6.87
CA ARG A 326 -3.06 24.51 -7.06
C ARG A 326 -2.62 24.98 -8.45
N ASN A 327 -3.35 24.61 -9.49
CA ASN A 327 -3.04 25.01 -10.86
C ASN A 327 -3.16 26.52 -11.05
N ARG A 328 -4.18 27.15 -10.46
CA ARG A 328 -4.32 28.63 -10.46
C ARG A 328 -3.12 29.32 -9.81
N PHE A 329 -2.72 28.87 -8.62
CA PHE A 329 -1.54 29.42 -7.94
C PHE A 329 -0.24 29.21 -8.73
N ALA A 330 -0.08 28.05 -9.37
CA ALA A 330 1.10 27.78 -10.20
C ALA A 330 1.21 28.75 -11.39
N VAL A 331 0.09 29.01 -12.07
CA VAL A 331 0.04 29.96 -13.21
C VAL A 331 0.35 31.39 -12.76
N GLU A 332 -0.18 31.81 -11.60
CA GLU A 332 0.09 33.14 -11.06
C GLU A 332 1.57 33.31 -10.68
N LEU A 333 2.13 32.34 -9.97
CA LEU A 333 3.55 32.33 -9.60
C LEU A 333 4.46 32.33 -10.84
N GLU A 334 4.11 31.58 -11.90
CA GLU A 334 4.89 31.56 -13.13
C GLU A 334 4.91 32.93 -13.84
N ARG A 335 3.81 33.67 -13.79
CA ARG A 335 3.76 35.05 -14.29
C ARG A 335 4.65 35.97 -13.47
N GLU A 336 4.60 35.89 -12.14
CA GLU A 336 5.46 36.70 -11.26
C GLU A 336 6.95 36.42 -11.49
N LEU A 337 7.34 35.15 -11.61
CA LEU A 337 8.73 34.77 -11.89
C LEU A 337 9.19 35.22 -13.29
N THR A 338 8.29 35.25 -14.27
CA THR A 338 8.60 35.77 -15.61
C THR A 338 8.89 37.27 -15.57
N LEU A 339 8.06 38.05 -14.86
CA LEU A 339 8.28 39.48 -14.65
C LEU A 339 9.60 39.74 -13.89
N ALA A 340 9.89 38.95 -12.85
CA ALA A 340 11.14 39.05 -12.12
C ALA A 340 12.36 38.77 -13.01
N ARG A 341 12.24 37.81 -13.96
CA ARG A 341 13.30 37.52 -14.93
C ARG A 341 13.54 38.69 -15.88
N GLU A 342 12.49 39.34 -16.36
CA GLU A 342 12.63 40.53 -17.22
C GLU A 342 13.40 41.65 -16.52
N VAL A 343 13.11 41.89 -15.24
CA VAL A 343 13.86 42.85 -14.41
C VAL A 343 15.31 42.42 -14.26
N GLN A 344 15.57 41.15 -13.93
CA GLN A 344 16.94 40.63 -13.77
C GLN A 344 17.76 40.76 -15.06
N CYS A 345 17.20 40.40 -16.22
CA CYS A 345 17.87 40.56 -17.51
C CYS A 345 18.11 42.04 -17.86
N SER A 346 17.25 42.97 -17.41
CA SER A 346 17.45 44.41 -17.64
C SER A 346 18.63 45.00 -16.87
N LEU A 347 19.06 44.34 -15.78
CA LEU A 347 20.22 44.72 -14.96
C LEU A 347 21.55 44.16 -15.51
N MET A 348 21.49 43.27 -16.50
CA MET A 348 22.68 42.74 -17.17
C MET A 348 23.14 43.70 -18.28
N PRO A 349 24.45 43.70 -18.65
CA PRO A 349 24.99 44.63 -19.65
C PRO A 349 24.24 44.54 -20.98
N ARG A 350 23.85 45.70 -21.54
CA ARG A 350 23.31 45.78 -22.90
C ARG A 350 24.45 45.66 -23.90
N ARG A 351 24.21 44.94 -25.01
CA ARG A 351 25.12 44.62 -26.13
C ARG A 351 25.70 45.82 -26.91
N GLU A 352 25.81 47.00 -26.31
CA GLU A 352 26.49 48.15 -26.93
C GLU A 352 27.94 48.22 -26.44
N VAL A 353 28.87 47.50 -27.09
CA VAL A 353 30.29 47.88 -27.02
C VAL A 353 30.95 47.77 -28.40
N PRO A 354 31.29 48.91 -29.01
CA PRO A 354 32.41 49.04 -29.94
C PRO A 354 33.61 49.63 -29.18
N ARG A 355 34.63 48.78 -28.93
CA ARG A 355 36.01 49.01 -28.43
C ARG A 355 36.32 48.15 -27.18
N GLY A 356 36.75 46.91 -27.44
CA GLY A 356 37.13 45.87 -26.46
C GLY A 356 36.27 44.60 -26.64
N GLN A 357 36.88 43.43 -26.79
CA GLN A 357 36.17 42.15 -26.96
C GLN A 357 35.91 41.47 -25.60
N VAL A 358 34.93 41.98 -24.84
CA VAL A 358 34.38 41.26 -23.68
C VAL A 358 33.08 40.60 -24.10
N ILE A 359 33.05 39.27 -24.07
CA ILE A 359 31.87 38.49 -24.45
C ILE A 359 31.49 37.59 -23.29
N GLY A 360 30.27 37.75 -22.79
CA GLY A 360 29.69 36.91 -21.76
C GLY A 360 28.47 36.15 -22.26
N VAL A 361 28.30 34.92 -21.79
CA VAL A 361 27.12 34.10 -22.00
C VAL A 361 26.67 33.58 -20.64
N ASN A 362 25.37 33.73 -20.34
CA ASN A 362 24.73 33.17 -19.16
C ASN A 362 23.53 32.35 -19.62
N HIS A 363 23.43 31.11 -19.12
CA HIS A 363 22.29 30.23 -19.33
C HIS A 363 21.80 29.73 -17.98
N SER A 364 20.66 30.25 -17.53
CA SER A 364 20.12 29.88 -16.23
C SER A 364 19.51 28.48 -16.20
N ALA A 365 19.76 27.73 -15.13
CA ALA A 365 19.11 26.46 -14.80
C ALA A 365 17.63 26.63 -14.42
N ARG A 366 17.24 27.80 -13.93
CA ARG A 366 15.86 28.11 -13.49
C ARG A 366 15.33 29.35 -14.20
N ARG A 367 14.18 29.86 -13.74
CA ARG A 367 13.62 31.12 -14.27
C ARG A 367 14.44 32.33 -13.88
N LEU A 368 15.15 32.29 -12.76
CA LEU A 368 16.06 33.32 -12.30
C LEU A 368 17.45 32.72 -12.07
N SER A 369 18.49 33.47 -12.46
CA SER A 369 19.90 33.09 -12.32
C SER A 369 20.47 33.63 -10.99
N GLY A 370 21.26 32.84 -10.29
CA GLY A 370 22.17 33.30 -9.24
C GLY A 370 23.45 33.89 -9.84
N ASP A 371 23.87 33.37 -10.99
CA ASP A 371 25.05 33.87 -11.69
C ASP A 371 24.78 35.15 -12.46
N PHE A 372 25.82 35.99 -12.58
CA PHE A 372 25.84 37.11 -13.51
C PHE A 372 27.24 37.43 -14.03
N TYR A 373 27.28 38.16 -15.13
CA TYR A 373 28.46 38.86 -15.59
C TYR A 373 28.07 40.30 -15.92
N ASP A 374 29.02 41.22 -15.79
CA ASP A 374 28.85 42.61 -16.20
C ASP A 374 30.16 43.18 -16.73
N TYR A 375 30.08 44.09 -17.69
CA TYR A 375 31.23 44.81 -18.21
C TYR A 375 30.82 46.18 -18.73
N PHE A 376 31.70 47.16 -18.57
CA PHE A 376 31.46 48.52 -19.06
C PHE A 376 32.77 49.27 -19.30
N PRO A 377 32.81 50.14 -20.32
CA PRO A 377 33.94 51.03 -20.53
C PRO A 377 33.96 52.15 -19.47
N THR A 378 35.16 52.53 -19.06
CA THR A 378 35.41 53.70 -18.22
C THR A 378 35.74 54.93 -19.06
N ARG A 379 35.81 56.11 -18.42
CA ARG A 379 36.19 57.36 -19.09
C ARG A 379 37.66 57.40 -19.53
N ASN A 380 38.51 56.49 -19.04
CA ASN A 380 39.96 56.49 -19.23
C ASN A 380 40.42 55.43 -20.24
N GLU A 381 39.56 55.02 -21.18
CA GLU A 381 39.88 53.96 -22.16
C GLU A 381 40.25 52.60 -21.54
N GLN A 382 39.79 52.37 -20.30
CA GLN A 382 39.87 51.09 -19.61
C GLN A 382 38.50 50.40 -19.61
N VAL A 383 38.46 49.08 -19.61
CA VAL A 383 37.22 48.29 -19.55
C VAL A 383 37.19 47.50 -18.24
N TYR A 384 36.10 47.66 -17.49
CA TYR A 384 35.77 46.81 -16.35
C TYR A 384 35.03 45.58 -16.81
N PHE A 385 35.34 44.45 -16.19
CA PHE A 385 34.58 43.21 -16.34
C PHE A 385 34.46 42.51 -14.99
N ALA A 386 33.36 41.77 -14.82
CA ALA A 386 33.14 40.93 -13.67
C ALA A 386 32.32 39.69 -14.02
N ILE A 387 32.59 38.62 -13.29
CA ILE A 387 31.74 37.44 -13.19
C ILE A 387 31.50 37.15 -11.72
N ALA A 388 30.30 36.68 -11.40
CA ALA A 388 29.95 36.30 -10.05
C ALA A 388 28.91 35.19 -10.03
N ASP A 389 28.94 34.43 -8.95
CA ASP A 389 27.96 33.41 -8.59
C ASP A 389 27.51 33.64 -7.13
N VAL A 390 26.22 33.44 -6.90
CA VAL A 390 25.57 33.63 -5.60
C VAL A 390 25.19 32.29 -5.02
N SER A 391 25.70 31.99 -3.81
CA SER A 391 25.37 30.76 -3.13
C SER A 391 23.86 30.65 -2.83
N GLY A 392 23.26 29.52 -3.20
CA GLY A 392 21.83 29.25 -3.03
C GLY A 392 21.10 29.19 -4.37
N LYS A 393 19.77 29.00 -4.35
CA LYS A 393 18.97 28.90 -5.58
C LYS A 393 17.62 29.61 -5.43
N GLY A 394 17.04 30.03 -6.55
CA GLY A 394 15.72 30.65 -6.58
C GLY A 394 15.74 32.16 -6.27
N MET A 395 14.65 32.68 -5.71
CA MET A 395 14.41 34.12 -5.60
C MET A 395 15.45 34.86 -4.74
N ASN A 396 15.89 34.26 -3.62
CA ASN A 396 16.86 34.91 -2.73
C ASN A 396 18.24 35.10 -3.40
N ALA A 397 18.72 34.09 -4.13
CA ALA A 397 19.97 34.18 -4.90
C ALA A 397 19.84 35.24 -6.02
N ALA A 398 18.72 35.23 -6.74
CA ALA A 398 18.44 36.21 -7.80
C ALA A 398 18.37 37.67 -7.30
N LEU A 399 17.80 37.91 -6.11
CA LEU A 399 17.75 39.24 -5.50
C LEU A 399 19.13 39.73 -5.06
N LEU A 400 19.93 38.85 -4.47
CA LEU A 400 21.31 39.19 -4.08
C LEU A 400 22.20 39.41 -5.31
N MET A 401 22.01 38.61 -6.36
CA MET A 401 22.62 38.80 -7.68
C MET A 401 22.29 40.20 -8.24
N ALA A 402 21.01 40.59 -8.25
CA ALA A 402 20.58 41.90 -8.72
C ALA A 402 21.24 43.06 -7.95
N LYS A 403 21.38 42.91 -6.62
CA LYS A 403 22.09 43.88 -5.77
C LYS A 403 23.58 43.93 -6.11
N ALA A 404 24.26 42.78 -6.17
CA ALA A 404 25.70 42.71 -6.43
C ALA A 404 26.04 43.30 -7.82
N SER A 405 25.26 42.95 -8.85
CA SER A 405 25.39 43.51 -10.20
C SER A 405 25.23 45.03 -10.21
N SER A 406 24.14 45.53 -9.60
CA SER A 406 23.87 46.98 -9.57
C SER A 406 24.96 47.76 -8.83
N LEU A 407 25.43 47.24 -7.69
CA LEU A 407 26.50 47.87 -6.92
C LEU A 407 27.82 47.90 -7.71
N PHE A 408 28.17 46.80 -8.37
CA PHE A 408 29.36 46.73 -9.21
C PHE A 408 29.30 47.77 -10.34
N HIS A 409 28.18 47.82 -11.07
CA HIS A 409 27.97 48.73 -12.18
C HIS A 409 28.04 50.21 -11.76
N CYS A 410 27.54 50.54 -10.57
CA CYS A 410 27.57 51.91 -10.04
C CYS A 410 28.94 52.29 -9.47
N LEU A 411 29.53 51.44 -8.64
CA LEU A 411 30.77 51.75 -7.91
C LEU A 411 32.01 51.67 -8.80
N GLY A 412 32.04 50.75 -9.78
CA GLY A 412 33.18 50.62 -10.70
C GLY A 412 33.30 51.79 -11.69
N LYS A 413 32.30 52.66 -11.80
CA LYS A 413 32.42 53.94 -12.52
C LYS A 413 33.23 55.00 -11.74
N VAL A 414 33.45 54.79 -10.44
CA VAL A 414 34.10 55.74 -9.53
C VAL A 414 35.43 55.18 -8.99
N VAL A 415 35.45 53.90 -8.62
CA VAL A 415 36.62 53.22 -8.04
C VAL A 415 37.34 52.44 -9.12
N LEU A 416 38.57 52.87 -9.47
CA LEU A 416 39.38 52.29 -10.56
C LEU A 416 40.34 51.17 -10.11
N ASP A 417 40.37 50.86 -8.83
CA ASP A 417 41.19 49.77 -8.28
C ASP A 417 40.30 48.56 -7.91
N PRO A 418 40.49 47.37 -8.54
CA PRO A 418 39.69 46.17 -8.27
C PRO A 418 39.70 45.72 -6.80
N SER A 419 40.82 45.91 -6.09
CA SER A 419 40.94 45.54 -4.67
C SER A 419 40.05 46.42 -3.79
N VAL A 420 40.07 47.73 -4.04
CA VAL A 420 39.24 48.69 -3.30
C VAL A 420 37.76 48.52 -3.64
N LEU A 421 37.45 48.21 -4.91
CA LEU A 421 36.08 47.97 -5.36
C LEU A 421 35.47 46.73 -4.70
N LEU A 422 36.18 45.59 -4.69
CA LEU A 422 35.72 44.38 -3.99
C LEU A 422 35.55 44.60 -2.48
N ALA A 423 36.47 45.31 -1.83
CA ALA A 423 36.34 45.62 -0.41
C ALA A 423 35.10 46.48 -0.10
N THR A 424 34.77 47.42 -0.97
CA THR A 424 33.57 48.26 -0.85
C THR A 424 32.31 47.44 -1.08
N LEU A 425 32.27 46.62 -2.14
CA LEU A 425 31.17 45.71 -2.43
C LEU A 425 30.92 44.73 -1.28
N ASN A 426 31.98 44.16 -0.72
CA ASN A 426 31.90 43.23 0.39
C ASN A 426 31.23 43.84 1.62
N ARG A 427 31.54 45.10 1.95
CA ARG A 427 30.91 45.81 3.08
C ARG A 427 29.41 45.97 2.85
N GLU A 428 29.02 46.47 1.68
CA GLU A 428 27.62 46.69 1.30
C GLU A 428 26.81 45.40 1.22
N ILE A 429 27.43 44.31 0.76
CA ILE A 429 26.81 42.98 0.71
C ILE A 429 26.66 42.45 2.13
N ALA A 430 27.74 42.42 2.92
CA ALA A 430 27.76 41.86 4.27
C ALA A 430 26.76 42.51 5.23
N GLU A 431 26.48 43.81 5.11
CA GLU A 431 25.49 44.52 5.92
C GLU A 431 24.04 44.05 5.71
N SER A 432 23.76 43.40 4.58
CA SER A 432 22.39 43.10 4.11
C SER A 432 22.14 41.63 3.77
N THR A 433 23.16 40.78 3.90
CA THR A 433 23.06 39.39 3.46
C THR A 433 22.25 38.55 4.44
N ILE A 434 21.36 37.71 3.92
CA ILE A 434 20.61 36.73 4.73
C ILE A 434 21.61 35.69 5.26
N ARG A 435 21.52 35.31 6.55
CA ARG A 435 22.46 34.38 7.20
C ARG A 435 22.74 33.15 6.33
N GLY A 436 24.00 33.00 5.92
CA GLY A 436 24.51 31.83 5.19
C GLY A 436 24.62 31.98 3.67
N MET A 437 24.17 33.09 3.07
CA MET A 437 24.44 33.38 1.65
C MET A 437 25.73 34.18 1.48
N PHE A 438 26.42 34.01 0.36
CA PHE A 438 27.62 34.73 -0.04
C PHE A 438 27.69 34.85 -1.56
N VAL A 439 28.55 35.74 -2.05
CA VAL A 439 28.77 35.95 -3.49
C VAL A 439 30.23 35.68 -3.81
N THR A 440 30.50 34.72 -4.67
CA THR A 440 31.84 34.55 -5.26
C THR A 440 31.95 35.50 -6.44
N MET A 441 33.06 36.25 -6.56
CA MET A 441 33.17 37.27 -7.60
C MET A 441 34.61 37.50 -8.05
N ILE A 442 34.79 37.69 -9.36
CA ILE A 442 36.03 38.22 -9.93
C ILE A 442 35.74 39.57 -10.56
N ILE A 443 36.62 40.53 -10.30
CA ILE A 443 36.60 41.84 -10.95
C ILE A 443 37.96 42.05 -11.62
N GLY A 444 37.93 42.49 -12.87
CA GLY A 444 39.11 42.96 -13.58
C GLY A 444 38.90 44.31 -14.25
N ILE A 445 40.01 45.03 -14.40
CA ILE A 445 40.11 46.22 -15.23
C ILE A 445 41.32 46.09 -16.14
N TYR A 446 41.18 46.42 -17.41
CA TYR A 446 42.32 46.48 -18.34
C TYR A 446 42.26 47.71 -19.22
N ASP A 447 43.43 48.17 -19.65
CA ASP A 447 43.59 49.25 -20.62
C ASP A 447 43.55 48.69 -22.05
N VAL A 448 42.69 49.29 -22.90
CA VAL A 448 42.40 48.76 -24.24
C VAL A 448 43.60 48.88 -25.19
N HIS A 449 44.53 49.80 -24.95
CA HIS A 449 45.68 50.03 -25.84
C HIS A 449 46.89 49.18 -25.47
N SER A 450 47.21 49.12 -24.18
CA SER A 450 48.37 48.40 -23.66
C SER A 450 48.08 46.92 -23.38
N GLY A 451 46.81 46.54 -23.23
CA GLY A 451 46.40 45.19 -22.82
C GLY A 451 46.75 44.84 -21.37
N GLN A 452 47.35 45.78 -20.61
CA GLN A 452 47.70 45.57 -19.21
C GLN A 452 46.48 45.76 -18.31
N GLY A 453 46.32 44.87 -17.34
CA GLY A 453 45.18 44.91 -16.43
C GLY A 453 45.49 44.37 -15.05
N LYS A 454 44.53 44.59 -14.14
CA LYS A 454 44.52 44.08 -12.77
C LYS A 454 43.25 43.30 -12.53
N LEU A 455 43.38 42.15 -11.89
CA LEU A 455 42.28 41.26 -11.56
C LEU A 455 42.33 40.89 -10.08
N ALA A 456 41.19 40.92 -9.41
CA ALA A 456 41.05 40.48 -8.02
C ALA A 456 39.95 39.42 -7.94
N ASN A 457 40.21 38.34 -7.20
CA ASN A 457 39.31 37.19 -7.08
C ASN A 457 38.89 36.99 -5.60
N ALA A 458 37.59 37.17 -5.36
CA ALA A 458 36.89 36.98 -4.08
C ALA A 458 36.19 35.62 -4.04
N GLY A 459 36.95 34.58 -3.71
CA GLY A 459 36.43 33.22 -3.47
C GLY A 459 35.82 32.51 -4.67
N HIS A 460 36.04 33.01 -5.89
CA HIS A 460 35.54 32.42 -7.14
C HIS A 460 36.56 31.44 -7.75
N LEU A 461 36.13 30.65 -8.74
CA LEU A 461 37.01 29.73 -9.47
C LEU A 461 38.20 30.46 -10.13
N PRO A 462 39.34 29.79 -10.38
CA PRO A 462 40.49 30.44 -10.99
C PRO A 462 40.17 30.99 -12.39
N ALA A 463 40.50 32.25 -12.65
CA ALA A 463 40.46 32.77 -14.02
C ALA A 463 41.59 32.14 -14.84
N LEU A 464 41.32 31.78 -16.10
CA LEU A 464 42.26 31.09 -16.98
C LEU A 464 42.72 32.01 -18.10
N GLN A 465 44.02 32.24 -18.23
CA GLN A 465 44.60 32.92 -19.38
C GLN A 465 45.18 31.90 -20.35
N ALA A 466 44.69 31.90 -21.59
CA ALA A 466 45.08 30.99 -22.66
C ALA A 466 46.06 31.67 -23.62
N GLY A 467 47.35 31.35 -23.47
CA GLY A 467 48.40 31.91 -24.32
C GLY A 467 48.39 31.39 -25.77
N PRO A 468 49.04 32.06 -26.73
CA PRO A 468 49.08 31.68 -28.14
C PRO A 468 49.55 30.22 -28.37
N ASP A 469 50.46 29.73 -27.53
CA ASP A 469 50.99 28.36 -27.60
C ASP A 469 50.09 27.31 -26.91
N GLY A 470 48.93 27.71 -26.37
CA GLY A 470 47.98 26.82 -25.69
C GLY A 470 48.32 26.54 -24.22
N ALA A 471 49.35 27.18 -23.68
CA ALA A 471 49.67 27.21 -22.27
C ALA A 471 48.58 27.96 -21.49
N LEU A 472 48.17 27.40 -20.35
CA LEU A 472 47.16 27.98 -19.47
C LEU A 472 47.83 28.53 -18.21
N ARG A 473 47.53 29.77 -17.88
CA ARG A 473 47.94 30.41 -16.62
C ARG A 473 46.69 30.65 -15.77
N GLU A 474 46.73 30.20 -14.52
CA GLU A 474 45.60 30.31 -13.60
C GLU A 474 45.78 31.49 -12.64
N PHE A 475 44.68 32.17 -12.32
CA PHE A 475 44.59 33.22 -11.32
C PHE A 475 43.62 32.81 -10.20
N PRO A 476 44.10 32.08 -9.17
CA PRO A 476 43.24 31.55 -8.10
C PRO A 476 42.75 32.65 -7.14
N ALA A 477 41.69 32.32 -6.40
CA ALA A 477 41.18 33.17 -5.33
C ALA A 477 42.23 33.39 -4.23
N GLN A 478 42.42 34.65 -3.84
CA GLN A 478 43.34 35.04 -2.74
C GLN A 478 42.59 35.64 -1.54
N ALA A 479 41.27 35.62 -1.58
CA ALA A 479 40.37 36.15 -0.56
C ALA A 479 39.08 35.31 -0.49
N PRO A 480 38.36 35.32 0.64
CA PRO A 480 37.08 34.62 0.78
C PRO A 480 35.98 35.26 -0.08
N PRO A 481 34.85 34.57 -0.28
CA PRO A 481 33.67 35.14 -0.95
C PRO A 481 33.14 36.40 -0.24
N LEU A 482 32.47 37.26 -1.00
CA LEU A 482 31.84 38.47 -0.50
C LEU A 482 30.68 38.11 0.46
N GLY A 483 30.55 38.85 1.55
CA GLY A 483 29.53 38.64 2.58
C GLY A 483 29.94 37.70 3.71
N VAL A 484 31.07 36.98 3.59
CA VAL A 484 31.56 36.05 4.63
C VAL A 484 32.32 36.78 5.73
N LEU A 485 33.26 37.66 5.37
CA LEU A 485 34.06 38.47 6.30
C LEU A 485 33.89 39.96 5.97
N PRO A 486 33.17 40.76 6.77
CA PRO A 486 32.86 42.16 6.45
C PRO A 486 34.08 43.06 6.16
N GLU A 487 35.21 42.82 6.84
CA GLU A 487 36.47 43.55 6.63
C GLU A 487 37.54 42.72 5.89
N GLY A 488 37.14 42.06 4.80
CA GLY A 488 38.05 41.32 3.92
C GLY A 488 39.00 42.22 3.13
N ARG A 489 40.21 41.72 2.87
CA ARG A 489 41.17 42.31 1.92
C ARG A 489 41.22 41.45 0.66
N PHE A 490 41.16 42.10 -0.51
CA PHE A 490 41.08 41.42 -1.81
C PHE A 490 42.27 41.84 -2.67
N PRO A 491 43.41 41.13 -2.65
CA PRO A 491 44.59 41.53 -3.41
C PRO A 491 44.35 41.41 -4.93
N ALA A 492 44.80 42.40 -5.70
CA ALA A 492 44.77 42.37 -7.15
C ALA A 492 46.10 41.84 -7.71
N VAL A 493 46.01 41.07 -8.80
CA VAL A 493 47.12 40.50 -9.55
C VAL A 493 47.14 41.13 -10.94
N GLU A 494 48.34 41.40 -11.45
CA GLU A 494 48.53 41.95 -12.80
C GLU A 494 48.47 40.84 -13.86
N PHE A 495 47.83 41.15 -14.97
CA PHE A 495 47.77 40.31 -16.16
C PHE A 495 48.00 41.14 -17.43
N ASP A 496 48.33 40.47 -18.52
CA ASP A 496 48.63 41.09 -19.81
C ASP A 496 47.89 40.34 -20.92
N LEU A 497 46.90 40.97 -21.55
CA LEU A 497 46.10 40.38 -22.63
C LEU A 497 46.88 40.18 -23.92
N THR A 498 48.04 40.83 -24.10
CA THR A 498 48.92 40.54 -25.25
C THR A 498 49.50 39.12 -25.18
N ALA A 499 49.57 38.54 -23.97
CA ALA A 499 50.05 37.19 -23.74
C ALA A 499 48.96 36.12 -23.92
N GLY A 500 47.70 36.49 -24.16
CA GLY A 500 46.59 35.57 -24.41
C GLY A 500 45.24 36.03 -23.85
N GLU A 501 44.19 35.37 -24.32
CA GLU A 501 42.78 35.61 -23.95
C GLU A 501 42.51 35.17 -22.50
N LEU A 502 41.61 35.87 -21.81
CA LEU A 502 41.21 35.54 -20.44
C LEU A 502 39.81 34.93 -20.41
N TYR A 503 39.63 33.81 -19.71
CA TYR A 503 38.38 33.10 -19.52
C TYR A 503 38.00 33.05 -18.04
N LEU A 504 36.75 33.38 -17.74
CA LEU A 504 36.16 33.31 -16.41
C LEU A 504 34.84 32.54 -16.50
N PHE A 505 34.56 31.68 -15.53
CA PHE A 505 33.39 30.80 -15.57
C PHE A 505 32.93 30.43 -14.17
N THR A 506 31.64 30.09 -14.07
CA THR A 506 31.02 29.60 -12.84
C THR A 506 31.17 28.07 -12.72
N ASP A 507 30.94 27.55 -11.52
CA ASP A 507 31.07 26.13 -11.20
C ASP A 507 30.12 25.25 -12.01
N GLY A 508 28.93 25.76 -12.34
CA GLY A 508 28.00 25.08 -13.22
C GLY A 508 28.62 24.61 -14.54
N LEU A 509 29.62 25.33 -15.08
CA LEU A 509 30.29 24.95 -16.32
C LEU A 509 31.23 23.73 -16.16
N ILE A 510 31.97 23.65 -15.05
CA ILE A 510 32.92 22.56 -14.79
C ILE A 510 32.25 21.33 -14.14
N GLU A 511 31.15 21.53 -13.41
CA GLU A 511 30.35 20.46 -12.81
C GLU A 511 29.36 19.83 -13.79
N ALA A 512 29.12 20.46 -14.94
CA ALA A 512 28.20 19.93 -15.92
C ALA A 512 28.66 18.58 -16.47
N GLU A 513 27.71 17.63 -16.51
CA GLU A 513 27.95 16.27 -16.96
C GLU A 513 28.04 16.21 -18.49
N VAL A 514 29.22 15.90 -19.01
CA VAL A 514 29.49 15.67 -20.42
C VAL A 514 29.91 14.21 -20.60
N GLN A 515 29.17 13.45 -21.41
CA GLN A 515 29.42 12.00 -21.63
C GLN A 515 29.43 11.14 -20.35
N GLY A 516 28.69 11.54 -19.31
CA GLY A 516 28.52 10.76 -18.07
C GLY A 516 29.54 11.05 -16.96
N ALA A 517 30.40 12.06 -17.13
CA ALA A 517 31.34 12.56 -16.12
C ALA A 517 31.32 14.10 -16.08
N PRO A 518 31.69 14.75 -14.96
CA PRO A 518 31.85 16.20 -14.92
C PRO A 518 32.95 16.65 -15.90
N LEU A 519 32.78 17.83 -16.48
CA LEU A 519 33.73 18.39 -17.46
C LEU A 519 35.11 18.65 -16.83
N GLU A 520 35.13 19.07 -15.56
CA GLU A 520 36.33 19.46 -14.81
C GLU A 520 37.13 20.58 -15.53
N LEU A 521 38.19 21.07 -14.90
CA LEU A 521 38.96 22.18 -15.44
C LEU A 521 39.77 21.75 -16.68
N GLU A 522 40.26 20.52 -16.69
CA GLU A 522 40.98 19.92 -17.82
C GLU A 522 40.10 19.78 -19.06
N GLY A 523 38.83 19.39 -18.90
CA GLY A 523 37.89 19.28 -20.01
C GLY A 523 37.53 20.63 -20.61
N LEU A 524 37.29 21.65 -19.77
CA LEU A 524 37.06 23.01 -20.23
C LEU A 524 38.28 23.57 -20.99
N ALA A 525 39.48 23.36 -20.44
CA ALA A 525 40.74 23.70 -21.09
C ALA A 525 40.88 23.03 -22.47
N ALA A 526 40.51 21.75 -22.60
CA ALA A 526 40.54 21.04 -23.87
C ALA A 526 39.54 21.59 -24.88
N LEU A 527 38.32 21.98 -24.44
CA LEU A 527 37.31 22.60 -25.30
C LEU A 527 37.77 23.97 -25.80
N ILE A 528 38.34 24.81 -24.94
CA ILE A 528 38.89 26.12 -25.33
C ILE A 528 39.98 25.95 -26.39
N ARG A 529 40.88 24.98 -26.23
CA ARG A 529 41.94 24.68 -27.21
C ARG A 529 41.38 24.20 -28.55
N ARG A 530 40.37 23.33 -28.52
CA ARG A 530 39.76 22.75 -29.73
C ARG A 530 39.05 23.82 -30.58
N GLU A 531 38.29 24.69 -29.95
CA GLU A 531 37.45 25.68 -30.62
C GLU A 531 38.16 27.02 -30.85
N ARG A 532 39.49 27.08 -30.60
CA ARG A 532 40.31 28.29 -30.75
C ARG A 532 40.30 28.91 -32.15
N HIS A 533 40.01 28.11 -33.16
CA HIS A 533 39.96 28.54 -34.56
C HIS A 533 38.72 29.40 -34.89
N LEU A 534 37.74 29.46 -33.98
CA LEU A 534 36.51 30.24 -34.15
C LEU A 534 36.64 31.64 -33.52
N GLU A 535 35.86 32.58 -34.06
CA GLU A 535 35.61 33.90 -33.44
C GLU A 535 35.12 33.75 -32.00
N LEU A 536 35.46 34.70 -31.13
CA LEU A 536 35.23 34.60 -29.69
C LEU A 536 33.75 34.33 -29.34
N GLU A 537 32.81 35.02 -29.99
CA GLU A 537 31.36 34.79 -29.77
C GLU A 537 30.92 33.38 -30.16
N GLN A 538 31.38 32.91 -31.33
CA GLN A 538 31.05 31.58 -31.84
C GLN A 538 31.65 30.49 -30.96
N ARG A 539 32.87 30.71 -30.46
CA ARG A 539 33.56 29.82 -29.54
C ARG A 539 32.79 29.64 -28.23
N LEU A 540 32.38 30.74 -27.61
CA LEU A 540 31.60 30.69 -26.36
C LEU A 540 30.27 29.97 -26.57
N HIS A 541 29.56 30.24 -27.68
CA HIS A 541 28.34 29.51 -28.02
C HIS A 541 28.57 28.00 -28.24
N ARG A 542 29.68 27.60 -28.87
CA ARG A 542 30.03 26.19 -29.06
C ARG A 542 30.37 25.49 -27.75
N ILE A 543 31.13 26.15 -26.87
CA ILE A 543 31.45 25.62 -25.53
C ILE A 543 30.17 25.44 -24.73
N MET A 544 29.32 26.46 -24.67
CA MET A 544 28.03 26.38 -23.97
C MET A 544 27.12 25.29 -24.55
N GLY A 545 27.02 25.19 -25.87
CA GLY A 545 26.21 24.16 -26.55
C GLY A 545 26.71 22.73 -26.35
N ALA A 546 28.00 22.53 -26.07
CA ALA A 546 28.56 21.21 -25.75
C ALA A 546 28.23 20.77 -24.31
N VAL A 547 27.93 21.72 -23.44
CA VAL A 547 27.73 21.52 -21.99
C VAL A 547 26.24 21.50 -21.61
N ILE A 548 25.39 22.18 -22.38
CA ILE A 548 23.93 22.17 -22.15
C ILE A 548 23.36 20.77 -22.46
N PRO A 549 22.65 20.14 -21.51
CA PRO A 549 22.07 18.81 -21.70
C PRO A 549 20.99 18.84 -22.79
N ALA A 550 20.73 17.68 -23.42
CA ALA A 550 19.70 17.54 -24.46
C ALA A 550 18.28 17.89 -23.98
N SER A 551 18.03 17.87 -22.66
CA SER A 551 16.79 18.33 -22.02
C SER A 551 16.65 19.86 -21.95
N GLY A 552 17.73 20.61 -22.22
CA GLY A 552 17.76 22.08 -22.25
C GLY A 552 17.85 22.78 -20.88
N SER A 553 17.77 22.06 -19.77
CA SER A 553 17.83 22.62 -18.41
C SER A 553 19.04 22.04 -17.64
N PRO A 554 20.11 22.84 -17.41
CA PRO A 554 21.25 22.38 -16.63
C PRO A 554 20.92 22.24 -15.14
N ARG A 555 21.79 21.55 -14.38
CA ARG A 555 21.64 21.39 -12.92
C ARG A 555 21.94 22.68 -12.15
N ASP A 556 22.84 23.50 -12.68
CA ASP A 556 23.16 24.83 -12.18
C ASP A 556 23.27 25.86 -13.30
N ASP A 557 23.27 27.14 -12.90
CA ASP A 557 23.45 28.24 -13.84
C ASP A 557 24.83 28.12 -14.52
N LEU A 558 24.86 28.36 -15.83
CA LEU A 558 26.07 28.25 -16.64
C LEU A 558 26.49 29.64 -17.08
N THR A 559 27.62 30.13 -16.60
CA THR A 559 28.13 31.44 -16.98
C THR A 559 29.58 31.36 -17.45
N LEU A 560 29.84 31.95 -18.62
CA LEU A 560 31.15 32.00 -19.24
C LEU A 560 31.40 33.42 -19.77
N LEU A 561 32.51 34.01 -19.38
CA LEU A 561 32.97 35.33 -19.78
C LEU A 561 34.37 35.20 -20.38
N ALA A 562 34.59 35.79 -21.55
CA ALA A 562 35.90 35.85 -22.18
C ALA A 562 36.28 37.30 -22.52
N VAL A 563 37.57 37.60 -22.38
CA VAL A 563 38.17 38.91 -22.63
C VAL A 563 39.34 38.75 -23.60
N ASP A 564 39.30 39.48 -24.71
CA ASP A 564 40.37 39.52 -25.71
C ASP A 564 40.73 40.96 -26.12
N LEU A 565 41.97 41.13 -26.57
CA LEU A 565 42.55 42.38 -27.08
C LEU A 565 42.32 42.58 -28.58
N THR A 566 42.10 41.50 -29.35
CA THR A 566 41.89 41.65 -30.80
C THR A 566 40.62 42.46 -31.07
N THR A 567 40.59 43.26 -32.13
CA THR A 567 39.38 43.85 -32.69
C THR A 567 39.13 43.12 -34.00
N SER A 568 38.08 42.29 -34.09
CA SER A 568 37.67 41.72 -35.37
C SER A 568 37.42 42.88 -36.35
N GLU A 569 38.09 42.84 -37.51
CA GLU A 569 37.93 43.81 -38.60
C GLU A 569 36.50 43.83 -39.16
#